data_AF-A0A963TAJ1-F1
#
_entry.id   AF-A0A963TAJ1-F1
#
_cell.length_a   1.000
_cell.length_b   1.000
_cell.length_c   1.000
_cell.angle_alpha   90.00
_cell.angle_beta   90.00
_cell.angle_gamma   90.00
#
_symmetry.space_group_name_H-M   'P 1'
#
loop_
_entity.id
_entity.type
_entity.pdbx_description
1 polymer ?
#
loop_
_entity_poly.entity_id
_entity_poly.type
_entity_poly.pdbx_seq_one_letter_code
_entity_poly.pdbx_strand_id
1 'polypeptide(L)' 'MDQPSAILRDHGGRLEAAARRHGIPVDQWLDLSTGINPRPYPLPALDPRSWARLPDREMMAGL' A
#
# COMPACT_ATOMS: atom_id res chain seq x y z
N MET A 1 -15.04 27.80 -15.96
CA MET A 1 -15.74 26.75 -15.18
C MET A 1 -14.79 25.56 -15.15
N ASP A 2 -13.77 25.69 -14.31
CA ASP A 2 -12.65 24.76 -14.22
C ASP A 2 -12.98 23.80 -13.08
N GLN A 3 -13.28 22.54 -13.42
CA GLN A 3 -13.55 21.53 -12.40
C GLN A 3 -12.20 21.11 -11.80
N PRO A 4 -12.06 21.02 -10.46
CA PRO A 4 -10.83 20.50 -9.89
C PRO A 4 -10.69 19.06 -10.38
N SER A 5 -9.61 18.78 -11.10
CA SER A 5 -9.18 17.43 -11.41
C SER A 5 -9.11 16.71 -10.07
N ALA A 6 -10.13 15.91 -9.77
CA ALA A 6 -10.08 15.02 -8.64
C ALA A 6 -8.78 14.27 -8.84
N ILE A 7 -7.81 14.50 -7.95
CA ILE A 7 -6.68 13.60 -7.81
C ILE A 7 -7.33 12.29 -7.42
N LEU A 8 -7.71 11.51 -8.42
CA LEU A 8 -8.06 10.11 -8.29
C LEU A 8 -6.78 9.56 -7.71
N ARG A 9 -6.78 9.37 -6.39
CA ARG A 9 -5.69 8.72 -5.69
C ARG A 9 -5.73 7.32 -6.26
N ASP A 10 -4.98 7.08 -7.32
CA ASP A 10 -5.03 5.84 -8.07
C ASP A 10 -4.73 4.73 -7.06
N HIS A 11 -5.78 4.02 -6.66
CA HIS A 11 -5.65 2.81 -5.89
C HIS A 11 -4.79 1.86 -6.74
N GLY A 12 -3.92 1.07 -6.10
CA GLY A 12 -3.13 0.07 -6.81
C GLY A 12 -4.04 -0.87 -7.63
N GLY A 13 -3.48 -1.51 -8.66
CA GLY A 13 -4.19 -2.52 -9.46
C GLY A 13 -4.60 -2.09 -10.86
N ARG A 14 -4.09 -0.96 -11.35
CA ARG A 14 -4.33 -0.48 -12.73
C ARG A 14 -3.38 -1.16 -13.72
N LEU A 15 -3.44 -2.49 -13.79
CA LEU A 15 -2.53 -3.32 -14.59
C LEU A 15 -2.53 -2.93 -16.07
N GLU A 16 -3.69 -2.57 -16.63
CA GLU A 16 -3.84 -2.12 -18.01
C GLU A 16 -3.16 -0.77 -18.27
N ALA A 17 -3.19 0.14 -17.27
CA ALA A 17 -2.50 1.42 -17.37
C ALA A 17 -0.98 1.24 -17.34
N ALA A 18 -0.48 0.33 -16.50
CA ALA A 18 0.93 -0.04 -16.44
C ALA A 18 1.39 -0.72 -17.73
N ALA A 19 0.64 -1.70 -18.23
CA ALA A 19 0.90 -2.39 -19.49
C ALA A 19 1.04 -1.41 -20.67
N ARG A 20 0.10 -0.47 -20.81
CA ARG A 20 0.17 0.57 -21.85
C ARG A 20 1.37 1.51 -21.68
N ARG A 21 1.71 1.88 -20.44
CA ARG A 21 2.82 2.80 -20.16
C ARG A 21 4.17 2.18 -20.52
N HIS A 22 4.36 0.89 -20.24
CA HIS A 22 5.65 0.22 -20.38
C HIS A 22 5.74 -0.70 -21.60
N GLY A 23 4.65 -0.87 -22.36
CA GLY A 23 4.63 -1.69 -23.57
C GLY A 23 4.79 -3.19 -23.31
N ILE A 24 4.53 -3.65 -22.08
CA ILE A 24 4.60 -5.06 -21.69
C ILE A 24 3.16 -5.61 -21.71
N PRO A 25 2.90 -6.76 -22.38
CA PRO A 25 1.59 -7.42 -22.37
C PRO A 25 1.04 -7.64 -20.95
N VAL A 26 -0.26 -7.43 -20.76
CA VAL A 26 -0.94 -7.49 -19.43
C VAL A 26 -0.70 -8.83 -18.72
N ASP A 27 -0.68 -9.93 -19.46
CA ASP A 27 -0.44 -11.30 -18.97
C ASP A 27 0.99 -11.56 -18.48
N GLN A 28 1.92 -10.64 -18.73
CA GLN A 28 3.30 -10.70 -18.24
C GLN A 28 3.52 -9.83 -16.98
N TRP A 29 2.46 -9.24 -16.43
CA TRP A 29 2.55 -8.48 -15.19
C TRP A 29 2.15 -9.32 -13.99
N LEU A 30 2.90 -9.16 -12.91
CA LEU A 30 2.51 -9.61 -11.58
C LEU A 30 1.84 -8.44 -10.85
N ASP A 31 0.54 -8.55 -10.57
CA ASP A 31 -0.15 -7.54 -9.79
C ASP A 31 0.17 -7.71 -8.29
N LEU A 32 1.08 -6.87 -7.79
CA LEU A 32 1.41 -6.77 -6.36
C LEU A 32 0.58 -5.70 -5.65
N SER A 33 -0.41 -5.12 -6.33
CA SER A 33 -1.30 -4.19 -5.67
C SER A 33 -2.09 -4.92 -4.59
N THR A 34 -1.74 -4.61 -3.35
CA THR A 34 -2.57 -4.95 -2.22
C THR A 34 -3.71 -3.93 -2.23
N GLY A 35 -4.70 -4.10 -3.11
CA GLY A 35 -5.97 -3.39 -2.94
C GLY A 35 -6.33 -3.46 -1.45
N ILE A 36 -6.62 -2.32 -0.81
CA ILE A 36 -6.84 -2.20 0.64
C ILE A 36 -7.58 -3.44 1.09
N ASN A 37 -6.88 -4.34 1.80
CA ASN A 37 -7.46 -5.65 2.08
C ASN A 37 -8.70 -5.41 2.95
N PRO A 38 -9.93 -5.66 2.44
CA PRO A 38 -11.14 -5.37 3.21
C PRO A 38 -11.24 -6.27 4.45
N ARG A 39 -10.40 -7.31 4.51
CA ARG A 39 -10.23 -8.21 5.65
C ARG A 39 -8.82 -8.06 6.20
N PRO A 40 -8.55 -7.04 7.04
CA PRO A 40 -7.23 -6.85 7.61
C PRO A 40 -6.75 -8.10 8.33
N TYR A 41 -5.44 -8.34 8.29
CA TYR A 41 -4.84 -9.40 9.09
C TYR A 41 -5.14 -9.13 10.58
N PRO A 42 -5.51 -10.14 11.38
CA PRO A 42 -5.79 -9.94 12.80
C PRO A 42 -4.49 -9.53 13.51
N LEU A 43 -4.43 -8.27 13.94
CA LEU A 43 -3.34 -7.76 14.76
C LEU A 43 -3.75 -7.84 16.24
N PRO A 44 -2.81 -8.21 17.14
CA PRO A 44 -3.04 -8.05 18.57
C PRO A 44 -3.20 -6.57 18.92
N ALA A 45 -3.74 -6.27 20.10
CA ALA A 45 -3.74 -4.90 20.60
C ALA A 45 -2.29 -4.40 20.74
N LEU A 46 -1.94 -3.38 19.96
CA LEU A 46 -0.62 -2.74 20.02
C LEU A 46 -0.70 -1.52 20.95
N ASP A 47 0.35 -1.28 21.73
CA ASP A 47 0.51 -0.04 22.49
C ASP A 47 0.51 1.15 21.52
N PRO A 48 -0.32 2.19 21.75
CA PRO A 48 -0.36 3.38 20.90
C PRO A 48 1.01 4.01 20.62
N ARG A 49 1.94 3.92 21.58
CA ARG A 49 3.31 4.45 21.45
C ARG A 49 4.09 3.77 20.33
N SER A 50 3.82 2.50 20.05
CA SER A 50 4.47 1.75 18.97
C SER A 50 4.19 2.33 17.57
N TRP A 51 3.13 3.13 17.41
CA TRP A 51 2.83 3.85 16.17
C TRP A 51 3.58 5.18 16.03
N ALA A 52 4.04 5.76 17.14
CA ALA A 52 4.56 7.12 17.19
C ALA A 52 6.09 7.18 17.32
N ARG A 53 6.77 6.06 17.55
CA ARG A 53 8.22 6.01 17.72
C ARG A 53 8.83 4.71 17.23
N LEU A 54 10.08 4.79 16.80
CA LEU A 54 10.89 3.60 16.52
C LEU A 54 11.29 2.89 17.83
N PRO A 55 11.58 1.57 17.78
CA PRO A 55 12.11 0.86 18.92
C PRO A 55 13.45 1.46 19.38
N ASP A 56 13.64 1.59 20.69
CA ASP A 56 14.96 1.87 21.26
C ASP A 56 15.78 0.58 21.41
N ARG A 57 17.04 0.72 21.84
CA ARG A 57 17.96 -0.41 21.97
C ARG A 57 17.48 -1.45 22.99
N GLU A 58 16.77 -1.04 24.04
CA GLU A 58 16.23 -1.97 25.04
C GLU A 58 15.06 -2.77 24.47
N MET A 59 14.16 -2.11 23.75
CA MET A 59 13.04 -2.77 23.05
C MET A 59 13.53 -3.77 21.99
N MET A 60 14.61 -3.44 21.28
CA MET A 60 15.20 -4.34 20.28
C MET A 60 15.92 -5.55 20.89
N ALA A 61 16.37 -5.48 22.14
CA ALA A 61 17.08 -6.58 22.79
C ALA A 61 16.18 -7.78 23.15
N GLY A 62 14.85 -7.61 23.06
CA GLY A 62 13.85 -8.65 23.36
C GLY A 62 13.21 -9.31 22.13
N LEU A 63 13.74 -9.09 20.92
CA LEU A 63 13.38 -9.79 19.69
C LEU A 63 14.21 -11.08 19.53
#